data_AF-A0A965JJE1-F1
#
_entry.id   AF-A0A965JJE1-F1
#
_cell.length_a   1.000
_cell.length_b   1.000
_cell.length_c   1.000
_cell.angle_alpha   90.00
_cell.angle_beta   90.00
_cell.angle_gamma   90.00
#
_symmetry.space_group_name_H-M   'P 1'
#
loop_
_entity.id
_entity.type
_entity.pdbx_description
1 polymer ?
#
loop_
_entity_poly.entity_id
_entity_poly.type
_entity_poly.pdbx_seq_one_letter_code
_entity_poly.pdbx_strand_id
1 'polypeptide(L)'
;MAGFDARTRIDAVANVPYGWRQRQDPDGLYRLGDQCAVIPSLAGEGNGIALASGEDAAQAWLAGVSSKDWQHQFAKRTARPVGLATLVWHLGEGRLGGPMLTHVLRAFPAMATWVAAATRVRA
;
A
#
# COMPACT_ATOMS: atom_id res chain seq x y z
N MET A 1 -30.28 1.70 -4.95
CA MET A 1 -29.26 0.92 -4.22
C MET A 1 -29.95 0.28 -3.03
N ALA A 2 -29.96 -1.06 -2.93
CA ALA A 2 -30.45 -1.72 -1.72
C ALA A 2 -29.45 -1.42 -0.58
N GLY A 3 -29.92 -0.76 0.48
CA GLY A 3 -29.09 -0.47 1.64
C GLY A 3 -28.83 -1.71 2.48
N PHE A 4 -27.77 -1.68 3.27
CA PHE A 4 -27.46 -2.71 4.27
C PHE A 4 -28.55 -2.73 5.35
N ASP A 5 -29.14 -3.90 5.64
CA ASP A 5 -30.06 -4.11 6.78
C ASP A 5 -29.38 -4.90 7.91
N ALA A 6 -30.07 -5.04 9.04
CA ALA A 6 -29.58 -5.75 10.22
C ALA A 6 -29.29 -7.25 10.02
N ARG A 7 -29.70 -7.83 8.87
CA ARG A 7 -29.46 -9.23 8.49
C ARG A 7 -28.33 -9.37 7.48
N THR A 8 -27.72 -8.26 7.05
CA THR A 8 -26.53 -8.28 6.20
C THR A 8 -25.42 -9.03 6.93
N ARG A 9 -24.99 -10.16 6.36
CA ARG A 9 -23.81 -10.87 6.87
C ARG A 9 -22.57 -10.02 6.60
N ILE A 10 -21.85 -9.69 7.67
CA ILE A 10 -20.56 -9.02 7.58
C ILE A 10 -19.50 -10.11 7.43
N ASP A 11 -18.87 -10.16 6.26
CA ASP A 11 -17.71 -11.02 6.04
C ASP A 11 -16.44 -10.32 6.52
N ALA A 12 -15.62 -11.03 7.29
CA ALA A 12 -14.30 -10.57 7.67
C ALA A 12 -13.26 -11.16 6.70
N VAL A 13 -12.55 -10.29 5.98
CA VAL A 13 -11.40 -10.69 5.16
C VAL A 13 -10.16 -10.66 6.05
N ALA A 14 -9.56 -11.82 6.29
CA ALA A 14 -8.32 -11.98 7.02
C ALA A 14 -7.17 -12.39 6.08
N ASN A 15 -5.94 -12.35 6.59
CA ASN A 15 -4.73 -12.78 5.88
C ASN A 15 -4.47 -12.02 4.57
N VAL A 16 -4.71 -10.71 4.61
CA VAL A 16 -4.37 -9.78 3.51
C VAL A 16 -2.86 -9.89 3.24
N PRO A 17 -2.43 -10.06 1.97
CA PRO A 17 -1.04 -10.35 1.64
C PRO A 17 -0.17 -9.08 1.70
N TYR A 18 0.07 -8.57 2.91
CA TYR A 18 0.90 -7.38 3.10
C TYR A 18 2.31 -7.55 2.53
N GLY A 19 2.79 -6.52 1.84
CA GLY A 19 4.08 -6.54 1.15
C GLY A 19 3.99 -7.04 -0.30
N TRP A 20 2.84 -7.58 -0.71
CA TRP A 20 2.61 -8.01 -2.08
C TRP A 20 2.57 -6.83 -3.05
N ARG A 21 3.10 -7.06 -4.25
CA ARG A 21 3.09 -6.11 -5.36
C ARG A 21 2.99 -6.87 -6.67
N GLN A 22 2.12 -6.40 -7.55
CA GLN A 22 2.05 -6.89 -8.91
C GLN A 22 3.24 -6.37 -9.71
N ARG A 23 4.05 -7.29 -10.25
CA ARG A 23 5.31 -6.94 -10.94
C ARG A 23 5.19 -6.89 -12.45
N GLN A 24 4.30 -7.71 -13.00
CA GLN A 24 4.14 -7.92 -14.43
C GLN A 24 2.67 -8.26 -14.70
N ASP A 25 2.13 -7.75 -15.80
CA ASP A 25 0.83 -8.15 -16.34
C ASP A 25 0.95 -8.33 -17.86
N PRO A 26 0.03 -9.10 -18.47
CA PRO A 26 -0.26 -8.99 -19.88
C PRO A 26 -0.64 -7.55 -20.26
N ASP A 27 -0.41 -7.18 -21.51
CA ASP A 27 -0.82 -5.85 -21.99
C ASP A 27 -2.35 -5.75 -22.12
N GLY A 28 -2.89 -4.55 -21.94
CA GLY A 28 -4.32 -4.26 -22.01
C GLY A 28 -5.07 -4.13 -20.68
N LEU A 29 -4.38 -4.19 -19.53
CA LEU A 29 -4.97 -3.99 -18.20
C LEU A 29 -4.11 -3.07 -17.32
N TYR A 30 -4.70 -1.96 -16.88
CA TYR A 30 -4.17 -1.10 -15.82
C TYR A 30 -4.82 -1.49 -14.49
N ARG A 31 -4.12 -2.30 -13.69
CA ARG A 31 -4.53 -2.56 -12.30
C ARG A 31 -4.34 -1.31 -11.48
N LEU A 32 -5.18 -1.05 -10.47
CA LEU A 32 -5.08 0.12 -9.60
C LEU A 32 -5.30 -0.28 -8.14
N GLY A 33 -4.85 0.58 -7.21
CA GLY A 33 -5.01 0.38 -5.78
C GLY A 33 -4.40 -0.93 -5.30
N ASP A 34 -5.16 -1.69 -4.51
CA ASP A 34 -4.70 -2.97 -3.93
C ASP A 34 -4.39 -4.03 -4.99
N GLN A 35 -4.87 -3.87 -6.23
CA GLN A 35 -4.49 -4.75 -7.34
C GLN A 35 -3.05 -4.50 -7.82
N CYS A 36 -2.46 -3.35 -7.50
CA CYS A 36 -1.05 -3.04 -7.78
C CYS A 36 -0.14 -3.44 -6.64
N ALA A 37 -0.54 -3.14 -5.40
CA ALA A 37 0.28 -3.33 -4.22
C ALA A 37 -0.57 -3.29 -2.95
N VAL A 38 -0.21 -4.12 -1.98
CA VAL A 38 -0.92 -4.24 -0.70
C VAL A 38 0.05 -3.89 0.42
N ILE A 39 -0.25 -2.84 1.17
CA ILE A 39 0.61 -2.26 2.21
C ILE A 39 -0.01 -2.44 3.60
N PRO A 40 0.77 -2.73 4.66
CA PRO A 40 0.25 -2.80 6.02
C PRO A 40 -0.54 -1.54 6.40
N SER A 41 -1.72 -1.74 7.00
CA SER A 41 -2.59 -0.65 7.46
C SER A 41 -1.93 0.26 8.50
N LEU A 42 -0.89 -0.23 9.20
CA LEU A 42 -0.07 0.58 10.11
C LEU A 42 0.58 1.80 9.41
N ALA A 43 0.90 1.68 8.12
CA ALA A 43 1.39 2.81 7.33
C ALA A 43 0.25 3.72 6.83
N GLY A 44 -1.01 3.24 6.82
CA GLY A 44 -2.19 4.03 6.46
C GLY A 44 -2.34 4.35 4.97
N GLU A 45 -1.66 3.63 4.08
CA GLU A 45 -1.38 4.09 2.70
C GLU A 45 -2.16 3.37 1.59
N GLY A 46 -3.12 2.48 1.89
CA GLY A 46 -3.92 1.81 0.85
C GLY A 46 -4.64 2.81 -0.08
N ASN A 47 -5.23 3.86 0.51
CA ASN A 47 -5.83 4.96 -0.24
C ASN A 47 -4.79 5.78 -1.03
N GLY A 48 -3.58 5.95 -0.47
CA GLY A 48 -2.47 6.62 -1.15
C GLY A 48 -2.04 5.88 -2.40
N ILE A 49 -1.92 4.55 -2.32
CA ILE A 49 -1.65 3.69 -3.48
C ILE A 49 -2.77 3.79 -4.51
N ALA A 50 -4.04 3.77 -4.09
CA ALA A 50 -5.19 3.90 -4.99
C ALA A 50 -5.18 5.22 -5.77
N LEU A 51 -4.94 6.35 -5.10
CA LEU A 51 -4.85 7.65 -5.74
C LEU A 51 -3.63 7.75 -6.66
N ALA A 52 -2.45 7.37 -6.16
CA ALA A 52 -1.20 7.45 -6.92
C ALA A 52 -1.22 6.56 -8.17
N SER A 53 -1.71 5.31 -8.05
CA SER A 53 -1.86 4.43 -9.21
C SER A 53 -2.90 4.94 -10.18
N GLY A 54 -4.03 5.48 -9.70
CA GLY A 54 -5.08 6.04 -10.56
C GLY A 54 -4.60 7.21 -11.41
N GLU A 55 -3.93 8.18 -10.77
CA GLU A 55 -3.38 9.35 -11.46
C GLU A 55 -2.30 8.95 -12.48
N ASP A 56 -1.34 8.14 -12.05
CA ASP A 56 -0.20 7.76 -12.89
C ASP A 56 -0.61 6.84 -14.04
N ALA A 57 -1.56 5.92 -13.83
CA ALA A 57 -2.14 5.09 -14.90
C ALA A 57 -2.88 5.93 -15.94
N ALA A 58 -3.65 6.93 -15.49
CA ALA A 58 -4.36 7.83 -16.40
C ALA A 58 -3.39 8.64 -17.26
N GLN A 59 -2.30 9.15 -16.66
CA GLN A 59 -1.25 9.84 -17.39
C GLN A 59 -0.53 8.91 -18.39
N ALA A 60 -0.21 7.68 -17.98
CA ALA A 60 0.41 6.68 -18.84
C ALA A 60 -0.47 6.31 -20.03
N TRP A 61 -1.77 6.14 -19.81
CA TRP A 61 -2.76 5.90 -20.85
C TRP A 61 -2.80 7.04 -21.88
N LEU A 62 -2.89 8.28 -21.40
CA LEU A 62 -2.92 9.46 -22.27
C LEU A 62 -1.61 9.64 -23.06
N ALA A 63 -0.48 9.21 -22.49
CA ALA A 63 0.83 9.24 -23.14
C ALA A 63 1.07 8.04 -24.10
N GLY A 64 0.13 7.10 -24.21
CA GLY A 64 0.27 5.91 -25.05
C GLY A 64 1.30 4.89 -24.52
N VAL A 65 1.63 4.94 -23.24
CA VAL A 65 2.47 3.92 -22.59
C VAL A 65 1.67 2.61 -22.55
N SER A 66 2.32 1.46 -22.72
CA SER A 66 1.63 0.16 -22.60
C SER A 66 1.27 -0.12 -21.14
N SER A 67 0.19 -0.86 -20.90
CA SER A 67 -0.22 -1.16 -19.52
C SER A 67 0.81 -2.06 -18.81
N LYS A 68 1.48 -2.91 -19.59
CA LYS A 68 2.60 -3.75 -19.14
C LYS A 68 3.80 -2.93 -18.68
N ASP A 69 4.24 -1.95 -19.48
CA ASP A 69 5.39 -1.10 -19.14
C ASP A 69 5.08 -0.21 -17.94
N TRP A 70 3.84 0.30 -17.89
CA TRP A 70 3.34 1.04 -16.75
C TRP A 70 3.36 0.19 -15.47
N GLN A 71 2.77 -1.01 -15.48
CA GLN A 71 2.70 -1.89 -14.31
C GLN A 71 4.11 -2.23 -13.78
N HIS A 72 5.06 -2.51 -14.68
CA HIS A 72 6.44 -2.80 -14.30
C HIS A 72 7.14 -1.60 -13.65
N GLN A 73 6.92 -0.38 -14.15
CA GLN A 73 7.46 0.85 -13.57
C GLN A 73 6.82 1.18 -12.22
N PHE A 74 5.50 1.06 -12.12
CA PHE A 74 4.77 1.30 -10.88
C PHE A 74 5.18 0.28 -9.79
N ALA A 75 5.38 -0.98 -10.16
CA ALA A 75 5.89 -2.01 -9.24
C ALA A 75 7.27 -1.66 -8.65
N LYS A 76 8.16 -1.06 -9.45
CA LYS A 76 9.49 -0.60 -8.99
C LYS A 76 9.36 0.59 -8.04
N ARG A 77 8.51 1.57 -8.37
CA ARG A 77 8.27 2.74 -7.49
C ARG A 77 7.73 2.34 -6.13
N THR A 78 6.80 1.39 -6.09
CA THR A 78 6.20 0.91 -4.83
C THR A 78 7.10 -0.05 -4.05
N ALA A 79 8.24 -0.49 -4.60
CA ALA A 79 9.09 -1.48 -3.94
C ALA A 79 9.63 -1.04 -2.57
N ARG A 80 10.17 0.18 -2.50
CA ARG A 80 10.78 0.70 -1.26
C ARG A 80 9.72 1.09 -0.23
N PRO A 81 8.67 1.87 -0.58
CA PRO A 81 7.66 2.27 0.38
C PRO A 81 6.91 1.08 1.00
N VAL A 82 6.48 0.12 0.17
CA VAL A 82 5.79 -1.09 0.63
C VAL A 82 6.72 -1.98 1.44
N GLY A 83 7.98 -2.14 1.01
CA GLY A 83 8.98 -2.91 1.75
C GLY A 83 9.27 -2.34 3.14
N LEU A 84 9.42 -1.01 3.24
CA LEU A 84 9.65 -0.33 4.52
C LEU A 84 8.45 -0.45 5.46
N ALA A 85 7.24 -0.24 4.95
CA ALA A 85 6.02 -0.43 5.73
C ALA A 85 5.90 -1.87 6.26
N THR A 86 6.23 -2.84 5.41
CA THR A 86 6.24 -4.27 5.76
C THR A 86 7.28 -4.57 6.84
N LEU A 87 8.46 -3.97 6.76
CA LEU A 87 9.49 -4.11 7.79
C LEU A 87 9.03 -3.54 9.14
N VAL A 88 8.50 -2.31 9.14
CA VAL A 88 7.99 -1.65 10.36
C VAL A 88 6.87 -2.47 10.98
N TRP A 89 5.99 -3.04 10.16
CA TRP A 89 4.92 -3.92 10.63
C TRP A 89 5.47 -5.18 11.32
N HIS A 90 6.41 -5.91 10.71
CA HIS A 90 7.03 -7.07 11.34
C HIS A 90 7.76 -6.73 12.64
N LEU A 91 8.41 -5.56 12.71
CA LEU A 91 9.03 -5.07 13.94
C LEU A 91 7.98 -4.80 15.03
N GLY A 92 6.83 -4.24 14.66
CA GLY A 92 5.73 -3.96 15.58
C GLY A 92 5.03 -5.21 16.12
N GLU A 93 4.91 -6.28 15.31
CA GLU A 93 4.26 -7.54 15.72
C GLU A 93 5.13 -8.43 16.61
N GLY A 94 6.43 -8.12 16.74
CA GLY A 94 7.31 -8.85 17.64
C GLY A 94 6.92 -8.67 19.12
N ARG A 95 7.04 -9.74 19.92
CA ARG A 95 6.73 -9.74 21.37
C ARG A 95 7.40 -8.60 22.16
N LEU A 96 8.61 -8.22 21.76
CA LEU A 96 9.37 -7.10 22.37
C LEU A 96 9.34 -5.83 21.51
N GLY A 97 8.98 -5.96 20.23
CA GLY A 97 9.08 -4.90 19.25
C GLY A 97 7.96 -3.86 19.39
N GLY A 98 6.72 -4.28 19.66
CA GLY A 98 5.61 -3.36 19.90
C GLY A 98 5.84 -2.39 21.07
N PRO A 99 6.19 -2.88 22.29
CA PRO A 99 6.52 -2.01 23.42
C PRO A 99 7.73 -1.11 23.15
N MET A 100 8.80 -1.66 22.57
CA MET A 100 10.01 -0.90 22.23
C MET A 100 9.72 0.21 21.22
N LEU A 101 8.96 -0.08 20.16
CA LEU A 101 8.57 0.90 19.15
C LEU A 101 7.74 2.03 19.78
N THR A 102 6.84 1.69 20.71
CA THR A 102 6.06 2.68 21.46
C THR A 102 6.96 3.59 22.31
N HIS A 103 7.94 3.03 23.02
CA HIS A 103 8.92 3.80 23.79
C HIS A 103 9.76 4.73 22.90
N VAL A 104 10.23 4.22 21.76
CA VAL A 104 11.01 5.01 20.79
C VAL A 104 10.17 6.16 20.23
N LEU A 105 8.93 5.90 19.80
CA LEU A 105 8.04 6.94 19.27
C LEU A 105 7.66 7.99 20.33
N ARG A 106 7.58 7.60 21.61
CA ARG A 106 7.36 8.54 22.71
C ARG A 106 8.58 9.43 22.97
N ALA A 107 9.78 8.89 22.85
CA ALA A 107 11.02 9.65 23.02
C ALA A 107 11.34 10.54 21.80
N PHE A 108 10.98 10.08 20.60
CA PHE A 108 11.30 10.74 19.32
C PHE A 108 10.07 10.77 18.40
N PRO A 109 9.08 11.65 18.66
CA PRO A 109 7.84 11.69 17.88
C PRO A 109 8.06 11.99 16.39
N ALA A 110 9.13 12.71 16.03
CA ALA A 110 9.48 13.00 14.65
C ALA A 110 9.75 11.73 13.81
N MET A 111 10.13 10.61 14.44
CA MET A 111 10.33 9.34 13.74
C MET A 111 9.03 8.82 13.10
N ALA A 112 7.86 9.04 13.72
CA ALA A 112 6.58 8.68 13.11
C ALA A 112 6.38 9.39 11.78
N THR A 113 6.69 10.69 11.74
CA THR A 113 6.57 11.51 10.52
C THR A 113 7.55 11.09 9.45
N TRP A 114 8.79 10.75 9.82
CA TRP A 114 9.79 10.25 8.86
C TRP A 114 9.42 8.89 8.27
N VAL A 115 8.94 7.97 9.10
CA VAL A 115 8.46 6.66 8.64
C VAL A 115 7.28 6.84 7.70
N ALA A 116 6.28 7.65 8.08
CA ALA A 116 5.13 7.96 7.22
C ALA A 116 5.54 8.60 5.88
N ALA A 117 6.52 9.50 5.90
CA ALA A 117 7.04 10.12 4.68
C ALA A 117 7.78 9.11 3.80
N ALA A 118 8.53 8.17 4.39
CA ALA A 118 9.30 7.16 3.69
C ALA A 118 8.44 5.99 3.15
N THR A 119 7.25 5.76 3.72
CA THR A 119 6.27 4.77 3.24
C THR A 119 5.25 5.34 2.26
N ARG A 120 5.28 6.65 1.99
CA ARG A 120 4.36 7.29 1.06
C ARG A 120 4.64 6.89 -0.38
N VAL A 121 3.61 6.44 -1.08
CA VAL A 121 3.64 6.24 -2.53
C VAL A 121 3.17 7.55 -3.18
N ARG A 122 3.97 8.08 -4.11
CA ARG A 122 3.63 9.26 -4.91
C ARG A 122 3.34 8.83 -6.35
N ALA A 123 2.43 9.55 -7.00
CA ALA A 123 2.26 9.48 -8.45
C ALA A 123 3.61 9.83 -9.12
#